data_AF-A0A415GQJ0-F1
#
_entry.id   AF-A0A415GQJ0-F1
#
_cell.length_a   1.000
_cell.length_b   1.000
_cell.length_c   1.000
_cell.angle_alpha   90.00
_cell.angle_beta   90.00
_cell.angle_gamma   90.00
#
_symmetry.space_group_name_H-M   'P 1'
#
loop_
_entity.id
_entity.type
_entity.pdbx_description
1 polymer ?
#
loop_
_entity_poly.entity_id
_entity_poly.type
_entity_poly.pdbx_seq_one_letter_code
_entity_poly.pdbx_strand_id
1 'polypeptide(L)'
;MQRDYYLSVVSELFDFRPLMDTFNRVLDLLDGHFRRSFPKLIAEYKARTGTIKTELMDVAERFKLQYSQIVIASADYQTNALLQERLKKGADYFARKITDVEELVKKTSVKTENKDVKKRYNDVFPALKEVVMQKRALLNCVKADGFTLHSYLRQRALLKVKSKKVKSRRYGHLAHTT
;
A
#
# COMPACT_ATOMS: atom_id res chain seq x y z
N MET A 1 1.57 -24.37 12.59
CA MET A 1 2.34 -24.12 11.35
C MET A 1 1.47 -23.64 10.19
N GLN A 2 0.56 -24.43 9.61
CA GLN A 2 -0.26 -23.98 8.45
C GLN A 2 -1.21 -22.82 8.79
N ARG A 3 -1.85 -22.86 9.97
CA ARG A 3 -2.72 -21.79 10.48
C ARG A 3 -1.96 -20.49 10.74
N ASP A 4 -0.81 -20.58 11.40
CA ASP A 4 0.03 -19.40 11.70
C ASP A 4 0.57 -18.75 10.42
N TYR A 5 0.94 -19.57 9.44
CA TYR A 5 1.34 -19.09 8.11
C TYR A 5 0.18 -18.40 7.40
N TYR A 6 -1.03 -18.99 7.42
CA TYR A 6 -2.21 -18.34 6.86
C TYR A 6 -2.46 -16.97 7.53
N LEU A 7 -2.42 -16.92 8.87
CA LEU A 7 -2.61 -15.67 9.62
C LEU A 7 -1.54 -14.64 9.32
N SER A 8 -0.28 -15.03 9.14
CA SER A 8 0.79 -14.09 8.79
C SER A 8 0.57 -13.48 7.41
N VAL A 9 0.11 -14.28 6.44
CA VAL A 9 -0.18 -13.81 5.08
C VAL A 9 -1.43 -12.91 5.04
N VAL A 10 -2.49 -13.25 5.78
CA VAL A 10 -3.66 -12.36 5.93
C VAL A 10 -3.25 -11.06 6.65
N SER A 11 -2.42 -11.15 7.69
CA SER A 11 -1.90 -9.98 8.40
C SER A 11 -1.12 -9.05 7.48
N GLU A 12 -0.30 -9.60 6.57
CA GLU A 12 0.47 -8.81 5.60
C GLU A 12 -0.43 -8.01 4.65
N LEU A 13 -1.57 -8.55 4.24
CA LEU A 13 -2.54 -7.83 3.42
C LEU A 13 -3.03 -6.56 4.13
N PHE A 14 -3.40 -6.68 5.40
CA PHE A 14 -3.95 -5.58 6.19
C PHE A 14 -2.89 -4.78 6.97
N ASP A 15 -1.61 -5.05 6.76
CA ASP A 15 -0.53 -4.24 7.35
C ASP A 15 -0.24 -2.98 6.53
N PHE A 16 -0.47 -1.82 7.14
CA PHE A 16 -0.26 -0.50 6.52
C PHE A 16 1.03 0.19 6.97
N ARG A 17 1.85 -0.42 7.82
CA ARG A 17 3.14 0.17 8.25
C ARG A 17 4.08 0.46 7.07
N PRO A 18 4.28 -0.44 6.08
CA PRO A 18 5.12 -0.11 4.93
C PRO A 18 4.60 1.06 4.09
N LEU A 19 3.27 1.26 4.05
CA LEU A 19 2.66 2.42 3.41
C LEU A 19 2.97 3.68 4.20
N MET A 20 2.75 3.68 5.51
CA MET A 20 3.06 4.83 6.37
C MET A 20 4.53 5.23 6.30
N ASP A 21 5.45 4.26 6.35
CA ASP A 21 6.89 4.51 6.29
C ASP A 21 7.30 5.19 4.98
N THR A 22 6.82 4.66 3.84
CA THR A 22 7.10 5.26 2.53
C THR A 22 6.41 6.60 2.33
N PHE A 23 5.22 6.79 2.92
CA PHE A 23 4.48 8.04 2.89
C PHE A 23 5.22 9.14 3.66
N ASN A 24 5.70 8.83 4.88
CA ASN A 24 6.46 9.77 5.70
C ASN A 24 7.79 10.15 5.05
N ARG A 25 8.51 9.20 4.42
CA ARG A 25 9.75 9.52 3.67
C ARG A 25 9.51 10.53 2.55
N VAL A 26 8.38 10.45 1.85
CA VAL A 26 8.00 11.43 0.84
C VAL A 26 7.63 12.76 1.50
N LEU A 27 6.85 12.74 2.58
CA LEU A 27 6.47 13.94 3.31
C LEU A 27 7.69 14.70 3.87
N ASP A 28 8.67 14.00 4.45
CA ASP A 28 9.90 14.61 4.97
C ASP A 28 10.71 15.28 3.85
N LEU A 29 10.78 14.63 2.68
CA LEU A 29 11.43 15.20 1.49
C LEU A 29 10.69 16.44 0.99
N LEU A 30 9.35 16.42 0.98
CA LEU A 30 8.53 17.55 0.60
C LEU A 30 8.69 18.71 1.57
N ASP A 31 8.62 18.47 2.88
CA ASP A 31 8.75 19.50 3.92
C ASP A 31 10.16 20.11 3.93
N GLY A 32 11.20 19.29 3.69
CA GLY A 32 12.59 19.73 3.68
C GLY A 32 13.00 20.56 2.45
N HIS A 33 12.45 20.27 1.27
CA HIS A 33 12.94 20.87 0.01
C HIS A 33 11.89 21.64 -0.80
N PHE A 34 10.61 21.46 -0.51
CA PHE A 34 9.51 21.98 -1.33
C PHE A 34 8.55 22.89 -0.55
N ARG A 35 8.89 23.29 0.68
CA ARG A 35 8.03 24.09 1.55
C ARG A 35 7.59 25.42 0.95
N ARG A 36 8.48 26.11 0.23
CA ARG A 36 8.17 27.40 -0.41
C ARG A 36 7.35 27.23 -1.69
N SER A 37 7.65 26.20 -2.49
CA SER A 37 7.06 26.01 -3.82
C SER A 37 5.76 25.19 -3.81
N PHE A 38 5.59 24.26 -2.85
CA PHE A 38 4.42 23.36 -2.77
C PHE A 38 3.83 23.26 -1.35
N PRO A 39 3.55 24.39 -0.65
CA PRO A 39 3.01 24.35 0.72
C PRO A 39 1.64 23.66 0.82
N LYS A 40 0.77 23.84 -0.18
CA LYS A 40 -0.56 23.19 -0.22
C LYS A 40 -0.43 21.66 -0.31
N LEU A 41 0.48 21.16 -1.14
CA LEU A 41 0.74 19.73 -1.26
C LEU A 41 1.24 19.13 0.07
N ILE A 42 2.12 19.84 0.77
CA ILE A 42 2.63 19.39 2.07
C ILE A 42 1.50 19.34 3.12
N ALA A 43 0.67 20.38 3.17
CA ALA A 43 -0.51 20.40 4.05
C ALA A 43 -1.45 19.23 3.73
N GLU A 44 -1.64 18.95 2.44
CA GLU A 44 -2.39 17.80 1.98
C GLU A 44 -1.80 16.48 2.49
N TYR A 45 -0.48 16.25 2.36
CA TYR A 45 0.16 15.04 2.89
C TYR A 45 0.02 14.92 4.41
N LYS A 46 0.26 16.02 5.16
CA LYS A 46 0.11 16.03 6.63
C LYS A 46 -1.30 15.65 7.08
N ALA A 47 -2.33 16.14 6.39
CA ALA A 47 -3.71 15.74 6.66
C ALA A 47 -3.91 14.24 6.44
N ARG A 48 -3.37 13.66 5.36
CA ARG A 48 -3.50 12.23 5.07
C ARG A 48 -2.69 11.36 6.02
N THR A 49 -1.61 11.85 6.63
CA THR A 49 -0.93 11.13 7.72
C THR A 49 -1.90 10.80 8.86
N GLY A 50 -2.76 11.76 9.24
CA GLY A 50 -3.81 11.55 10.24
C GLY A 50 -4.77 10.44 9.82
N THR A 51 -5.32 10.54 8.61
CA THR A 51 -6.24 9.54 8.05
C THR A 51 -5.62 8.14 7.95
N ILE A 52 -4.35 8.02 7.53
CA ILE A 52 -3.66 6.72 7.44
C ILE A 52 -3.52 6.10 8.84
N LYS A 53 -3.19 6.90 9.87
CA LYS A 53 -3.12 6.37 11.25
C LYS A 53 -4.49 5.87 11.70
N THR A 54 -5.50 6.74 11.68
CA THR A 54 -6.77 6.45 12.32
C THR A 54 -7.66 5.50 11.52
N GLU A 55 -7.73 5.66 10.20
CA GLU A 55 -8.65 4.90 9.35
C GLU A 55 -8.03 3.65 8.72
N LEU A 56 -6.71 3.54 8.67
CA LEU A 56 -6.03 2.35 8.14
C LEU A 56 -5.34 1.57 9.25
N MET A 57 -4.39 2.18 9.98
CA MET A 57 -3.57 1.45 10.95
C MET A 57 -4.36 1.00 12.19
N ASP A 58 -5.04 1.92 12.87
CA ASP A 58 -5.78 1.60 14.11
C ASP A 58 -6.95 0.65 13.82
N VAL A 59 -7.64 0.84 12.69
CA VAL A 59 -8.72 -0.05 12.26
C VAL A 59 -8.16 -1.43 11.87
N ALA A 60 -7.00 -1.52 11.22
CA ALA A 60 -6.37 -2.79 10.90
C ALA A 60 -5.96 -3.59 12.14
N GLU A 61 -5.50 -2.92 13.19
CA GLU A 61 -5.17 -3.57 14.46
C GLU A 61 -6.41 -4.22 15.09
N ARG A 62 -7.52 -3.49 15.20
CA ARG A 62 -8.79 -4.02 15.71
C ARG A 62 -9.34 -5.13 14.79
N PHE A 63 -9.22 -4.93 13.48
CA PHE A 63 -9.65 -5.91 12.48
C PHE A 63 -8.87 -7.23 12.60
N LYS A 64 -7.57 -7.15 12.91
CA LYS A 64 -6.70 -8.31 13.13
C LYS A 64 -7.20 -9.21 14.24
N LEU A 65 -7.63 -8.65 15.36
CA LEU A 65 -8.18 -9.43 16.47
C LEU A 65 -9.39 -10.24 16.02
N GLN A 66 -10.27 -9.65 15.22
CA GLN A 66 -11.52 -10.28 14.80
C GLN A 66 -11.31 -11.46 13.85
N TYR A 67 -10.56 -11.29 12.76
CA TYR A 67 -10.34 -12.42 11.86
C TYR A 67 -9.44 -13.50 12.49
N SER A 68 -8.51 -13.11 13.38
CA SER A 68 -7.64 -14.08 14.05
C SER A 68 -8.45 -14.99 14.98
N GLN A 69 -9.42 -14.45 15.72
CA GLN A 69 -10.34 -15.23 16.54
C GLN A 69 -11.13 -16.24 15.71
N ILE A 70 -11.67 -15.85 14.55
CA ILE A 70 -12.41 -16.77 13.66
C ILE A 70 -11.50 -17.90 13.17
N VAL A 71 -10.27 -17.59 12.78
CA VAL A 71 -9.30 -18.59 12.29
C VAL A 71 -8.87 -19.56 13.39
N ILE A 72 -8.71 -19.08 14.63
CA ILE A 72 -8.34 -19.91 15.77
C ILE A 72 -9.49 -20.83 16.18
N ALA A 73 -10.72 -20.31 16.19
CA ALA A 73 -11.92 -21.06 16.60
C ALA A 73 -12.40 -22.08 15.55
N SER A 74 -11.94 -21.99 14.31
CA SER A 74 -12.38 -22.85 13.21
C SER A 74 -11.33 -23.90 12.84
N ALA A 75 -11.72 -25.18 12.89
CA ALA A 75 -10.91 -26.29 12.36
C ALA A 75 -10.67 -26.09 10.85
N ASP A 76 -11.75 -25.88 10.08
CA ASP A 76 -11.73 -25.69 8.62
C ASP A 76 -11.71 -24.20 8.22
N TYR A 77 -10.77 -23.44 8.80
CA TYR A 77 -10.70 -21.99 8.60
C TYR A 77 -10.56 -21.56 7.13
N GLN A 78 -10.01 -22.42 6.25
CA GLN A 78 -9.80 -22.07 4.83
C GLN A 78 -11.10 -21.99 4.02
N THR A 79 -12.13 -22.77 4.39
CA THR A 79 -13.44 -22.81 3.73
C THR A 79 -14.53 -22.15 4.57
N ASN A 80 -14.16 -21.57 5.72
CA ASN A 80 -15.09 -20.92 6.64
C ASN A 80 -15.76 -19.69 5.99
N ALA A 81 -17.08 -19.76 5.78
CA ALA A 81 -17.85 -18.70 5.12
C ALA A 81 -17.85 -17.38 5.91
N LEU A 82 -17.93 -17.43 7.24
CA LEU A 82 -17.87 -16.24 8.10
C LEU A 82 -16.52 -15.53 7.97
N LEU A 83 -15.42 -16.29 7.92
CA LEU A 83 -14.10 -15.72 7.68
C LEU A 83 -14.01 -15.07 6.31
N GLN A 84 -14.48 -15.74 5.25
CA GLN A 84 -14.47 -15.18 3.90
C GLN A 84 -15.26 -13.87 3.83
N GLU A 85 -16.46 -13.85 4.38
CA GLU A 85 -17.27 -12.62 4.44
C GLU A 85 -16.54 -11.51 5.20
N ARG A 86 -15.91 -11.83 6.34
CA ARG A 86 -15.16 -10.85 7.14
C ARG A 86 -13.98 -10.27 6.36
N LEU A 87 -13.22 -11.12 5.68
CA LEU A 87 -12.06 -10.71 4.88
C LEU A 87 -12.49 -9.87 3.66
N LYS A 88 -13.59 -10.22 2.98
CA LYS A 88 -14.15 -9.43 1.87
C LYS A 88 -14.61 -8.04 2.34
N LYS A 89 -15.34 -7.98 3.46
CA LYS A 89 -15.80 -6.71 4.05
C LYS A 89 -14.64 -5.82 4.49
N GLY A 90 -13.62 -6.41 5.14
CA GLY A 90 -12.40 -5.70 5.48
C GLY A 90 -11.67 -5.17 4.24
N ALA A 91 -11.47 -6.03 3.24
CA ALA A 91 -10.84 -5.66 1.99
C ALA A 91 -11.56 -4.52 1.27
N ASP A 92 -12.90 -4.52 1.24
CA ASP A 92 -13.69 -3.43 0.69
C ASP A 92 -13.56 -2.12 1.47
N TYR A 93 -13.59 -2.18 2.81
CA TYR A 93 -13.39 -1.00 3.65
C TYR A 93 -12.03 -0.35 3.38
N PHE A 94 -10.94 -1.13 3.49
CA PHE A 94 -9.59 -0.60 3.31
C PHE A 94 -9.33 -0.18 1.86
N ALA A 95 -9.91 -0.87 0.88
CA ALA A 95 -9.90 -0.48 -0.53
C ALA A 95 -10.48 0.93 -0.73
N ARG A 96 -11.62 1.25 -0.10
CA ARG A 96 -12.20 2.59 -0.16
C ARG A 96 -11.29 3.61 0.51
N LYS A 97 -10.84 3.35 1.74
CA LYS A 97 -10.01 4.29 2.51
C LYS A 97 -8.65 4.60 1.88
N ILE A 98 -8.00 3.63 1.25
CA ILE A 98 -6.72 3.85 0.58
C ILE A 98 -6.88 4.57 -0.78
N THR A 99 -8.09 4.69 -1.33
CA THR A 99 -8.33 5.40 -2.60
C THR A 99 -7.94 6.88 -2.51
N ASP A 100 -8.27 7.55 -1.41
CA ASP A 100 -7.90 8.97 -1.21
C ASP A 100 -6.37 9.18 -1.19
N VAL A 101 -5.64 8.21 -0.63
CA VAL A 101 -4.17 8.20 -0.62
C VAL A 101 -3.64 7.94 -2.03
N GLU A 102 -4.24 7.00 -2.75
CA GLU A 102 -3.90 6.68 -4.13
C GLU A 102 -4.09 7.89 -5.05
N GLU A 103 -5.19 8.63 -4.91
CA GLU A 103 -5.47 9.84 -5.68
C GLU A 103 -4.45 10.94 -5.39
N LEU A 104 -4.13 11.18 -4.11
CA LEU A 104 -3.08 12.12 -3.72
C LEU A 104 -1.74 11.75 -4.36
N VAL A 105 -1.36 10.48 -4.30
CA VAL A 105 -0.11 9.99 -4.91
C VAL A 105 -0.14 10.08 -6.44
N LYS A 106 -1.28 9.85 -7.10
CA LYS A 106 -1.39 10.00 -8.56
C LYS A 106 -1.22 11.45 -9.01
N LYS A 107 -1.80 12.40 -8.28
CA LYS A 107 -1.72 13.84 -8.62
C LYS A 107 -0.41 14.50 -8.17
N THR A 108 0.34 13.87 -7.27
CA THR A 108 1.60 14.44 -6.78
C THR A 108 2.63 14.54 -7.89
N SER A 109 3.05 15.77 -8.17
CA SER A 109 4.12 16.09 -9.10
C SER A 109 4.82 17.35 -8.61
N VAL A 110 6.14 17.29 -8.48
CA VAL A 110 6.96 18.44 -8.04
C VAL A 110 8.06 18.71 -9.05
N LYS A 111 8.45 19.98 -9.18
CA LYS A 111 9.54 20.43 -10.04
C LYS A 111 10.59 21.13 -9.18
N THR A 112 11.87 20.89 -9.50
CA THR A 112 13.02 21.54 -8.87
C THR A 112 14.18 21.58 -9.85
N GLU A 113 14.96 22.64 -9.80
CA GLU A 113 16.22 22.80 -10.56
C GLU A 113 17.40 22.18 -9.81
N ASN A 114 17.25 21.89 -8.51
CA ASN A 114 18.27 21.22 -7.72
C ASN A 114 18.35 19.73 -8.12
N LYS A 115 19.46 19.37 -8.79
CA LYS A 115 19.68 18.02 -9.32
C LYS A 115 19.69 16.94 -8.23
N ASP A 116 20.21 17.23 -7.05
CA ASP A 116 20.26 16.28 -5.93
C ASP A 116 18.87 16.02 -5.34
N VAL A 117 18.09 17.08 -5.15
CA VAL A 117 16.69 16.97 -4.70
C VAL A 117 15.85 16.22 -5.74
N LYS A 118 16.05 16.52 -7.03
CA LYS A 118 15.38 15.82 -8.14
C LYS A 118 15.71 14.33 -8.12
N LYS A 119 16.99 13.96 -7.95
CA LYS A 119 17.42 12.56 -7.83
C LYS A 119 16.77 11.88 -6.63
N ARG A 120 16.86 12.49 -5.44
CA ARG A 120 16.26 11.94 -4.22
C ARG A 120 14.74 11.74 -4.33
N TYR A 121 14.03 12.68 -4.96
CA TYR A 121 12.60 12.53 -5.24
C TYR A 121 12.32 11.33 -6.15
N ASN A 122 13.10 11.19 -7.23
CA ASN A 122 12.98 10.07 -8.16
C ASN A 122 13.35 8.71 -7.55
N ASP A 123 14.13 8.69 -6.46
CA ASP A 123 14.44 7.45 -5.73
C ASP A 123 13.34 7.09 -4.72
N VAL A 124 12.78 8.08 -4.02
CA VAL A 124 11.83 7.85 -2.91
C VAL A 124 10.38 7.75 -3.40
N PHE A 125 9.93 8.67 -4.26
CA PHE A 125 8.52 8.77 -4.63
C PHE A 125 7.97 7.55 -5.38
N PRO A 126 8.72 6.90 -6.30
CA PRO A 126 8.24 5.68 -6.95
C PRO A 126 7.99 4.53 -5.98
N ALA A 127 8.71 4.47 -4.85
CA ALA A 127 8.47 3.45 -3.83
C ALA A 127 7.11 3.62 -3.15
N LEU A 128 6.74 4.87 -2.78
CA LEU A 128 5.40 5.17 -2.26
C LEU A 128 4.32 4.79 -3.28
N LYS A 129 4.50 5.20 -4.54
CA LYS A 129 3.55 4.87 -5.61
C LYS A 129 3.39 3.37 -5.78
N GLU A 130 4.49 2.62 -5.76
CA GLU A 130 4.45 1.16 -5.83
C GLU A 130 3.67 0.55 -4.66
N VAL A 131 3.98 0.91 -3.42
CA VAL A 131 3.34 0.36 -2.22
C VAL A 131 1.83 0.62 -2.23
N VAL A 132 1.40 1.85 -2.55
CA VAL A 132 -0.03 2.20 -2.56
C VAL A 132 -0.79 1.43 -3.64
N MET A 133 -0.26 1.39 -4.87
CA MET A 133 -0.94 0.69 -5.99
C MET A 133 -1.01 -0.81 -5.76
N GLN A 134 0.07 -1.43 -5.25
CA GLN A 134 0.09 -2.85 -4.93
C GLN A 134 -0.91 -3.19 -3.82
N LYS A 135 -0.92 -2.39 -2.75
CA LYS A 135 -1.86 -2.59 -1.64
C LYS A 135 -3.30 -2.47 -2.11
N ARG A 136 -3.63 -1.43 -2.90
CA ARG A 136 -4.97 -1.24 -3.51
C ARG A 136 -5.38 -2.44 -4.37
N ALA A 137 -4.49 -2.92 -5.23
CA ALA A 137 -4.77 -4.03 -6.14
C ALA A 137 -5.02 -5.35 -5.39
N LEU A 138 -4.23 -5.65 -4.35
CA LEU A 138 -4.43 -6.83 -3.52
C LEU A 138 -5.74 -6.79 -2.74
N LEU A 139 -6.08 -5.63 -2.16
CA LEU A 139 -7.38 -5.44 -1.49
C LEU A 139 -8.55 -5.62 -2.47
N ASN A 140 -8.46 -5.10 -3.69
CA ASN A 140 -9.50 -5.29 -4.71
C ASN A 140 -9.67 -6.76 -5.12
N CYS A 141 -8.58 -7.52 -5.24
CA CYS A 141 -8.64 -8.95 -5.54
C CYS A 141 -9.42 -9.70 -4.44
N VAL A 142 -9.08 -9.47 -3.17
CA VAL A 142 -9.78 -10.12 -2.05
C VAL A 142 -11.23 -9.65 -1.92
N LYS A 143 -11.51 -8.36 -2.17
CA LYS A 143 -12.87 -7.81 -2.22
C LYS A 143 -13.73 -8.57 -3.25
N ALA A 144 -13.20 -8.79 -4.45
CA ALA A 144 -13.95 -9.44 -5.53
C ALA A 144 -14.14 -10.94 -5.26
N ASP A 145 -13.03 -11.65 -5.06
CA ASP A 145 -12.98 -13.11 -5.19
C ASP A 145 -12.92 -13.83 -3.83
N GLY A 146 -12.75 -13.09 -2.73
CA GLY A 146 -12.42 -13.66 -1.43
C GLY A 146 -10.92 -13.94 -1.28
N PHE A 147 -10.55 -14.52 -0.15
CA PHE A 147 -9.14 -14.82 0.16
C PHE A 147 -8.86 -16.31 0.04
N THR A 148 -7.91 -16.65 -0.83
CA THR A 148 -7.21 -17.94 -0.75
C THR A 148 -5.72 -17.68 -0.72
N LEU A 149 -4.98 -18.53 -0.01
CA LEU A 149 -3.53 -18.43 0.07
C LEU A 149 -2.90 -18.48 -1.34
N HIS A 150 -3.35 -19.43 -2.17
CA HIS A 150 -2.83 -19.59 -3.53
C HIS A 150 -3.09 -18.37 -4.42
N SER A 151 -4.35 -17.91 -4.51
CA SER A 151 -4.71 -16.77 -5.38
C SER A 151 -3.99 -15.49 -4.93
N TYR A 152 -3.96 -15.23 -3.62
CA TYR A 152 -3.31 -14.07 -3.05
C TYR A 152 -1.80 -14.06 -3.32
N LEU A 153 -1.09 -15.16 -3.03
CA LEU A 153 0.35 -15.25 -3.23
C LEU A 153 0.73 -15.10 -4.70
N ARG A 154 -0.05 -15.72 -5.60
CA ARG A 154 0.12 -15.58 -7.05
C ARG A 154 -0.03 -14.12 -7.48
N GLN A 155 -1.11 -13.46 -7.08
CA GLN A 155 -1.36 -12.06 -7.45
C GLN A 155 -0.28 -11.13 -6.89
N ARG A 156 0.14 -11.35 -5.64
CA ARG A 156 1.24 -10.59 -5.02
C ARG A 156 2.56 -10.76 -5.77
N ALA A 157 2.91 -11.97 -6.18
CA ALA A 157 4.10 -12.22 -6.98
C ALA A 157 4.04 -11.52 -8.35
N LEU A 158 2.90 -11.60 -9.05
CA LEU A 158 2.70 -10.92 -10.33
C LEU A 158 2.86 -9.41 -10.23
N LEU A 159 2.32 -8.78 -9.18
CA LEU A 159 2.46 -7.35 -8.95
C LEU A 159 3.92 -6.94 -8.67
N LYS A 160 4.67 -7.75 -7.92
CA LYS A 160 6.11 -7.54 -7.69
C LYS A 160 6.94 -7.66 -8.98
N VAL A 161 6.56 -8.54 -9.91
CA VAL A 161 7.26 -8.68 -11.20
C VAL A 161 6.92 -7.50 -12.12
N LYS A 162 5.65 -7.08 -12.18
CA LYS A 162 5.21 -5.93 -12.98
C LYS A 162 5.95 -4.65 -12.57
N SER A 163 6.12 -4.41 -11.26
CA SER A 163 6.85 -3.22 -10.80
C SER A 163 8.34 -3.24 -11.17
N LYS A 164 9.00 -4.40 -11.11
CA LYS A 164 10.39 -4.57 -11.57
C LYS A 164 10.56 -4.29 -13.07
N LYS A 165 9.65 -4.79 -13.91
CA LYS A 165 9.68 -4.52 -15.37
C LYS A 165 9.47 -3.03 -15.68
N VAL A 166 8.58 -2.34 -14.97
CA VAL A 166 8.37 -0.88 -15.15
C VAL A 166 9.62 -0.09 -14.75
N LYS A 167 10.31 -0.48 -13.66
CA LYS A 167 11.59 0.15 -13.27
C LYS A 167 12.67 -0.06 -14.34
N SER A 168 12.88 -1.30 -14.81
CA SER A 168 13.87 -1.62 -15.86
C SER A 168 13.64 -0.83 -17.15
N ARG A 169 12.39 -0.68 -17.62
CA ARG A 169 12.07 0.12 -18.81
C ARG A 169 12.33 1.62 -18.63
N ARG A 170 12.13 2.16 -17.43
CA ARG A 170 12.42 3.57 -17.13
C ARG A 170 13.91 3.88 -17.10
N TYR A 171 14.75 2.95 -16.63
CA TYR A 171 16.21 3.12 -16.67
C TYR A 171 16.79 2.88 -18.08
N GLY A 172 16.23 1.96 -18.86
CA GLY A 172 16.68 1.69 -20.24
C GLY A 172 16.37 2.82 -21.24
N HIS A 173 15.36 3.66 -20.99
CA HIS A 173 15.03 4.79 -21.88
C HIS A 173 15.88 6.05 -21.63
N LEU A 174 16.65 6.09 -20.54
CA LEU A 174 17.61 7.17 -20.23
C LEU A 174 19.01 6.88 -20.78
N ALA A 175 19.25 5.72 -21.41
CA ALA A 175 20.55 5.29 -21.93
C ALA A 175 20.73 5.46 -23.45
N HIS A 176 19.71 5.95 -24.16
CA HIS A 176 19.76 6.20 -25.61
C HIS A 176 19.25 7.61 -25.92
N THR A 177 20.05 8.60 -25.54
CA THR A 177 19.97 9.98 -26.06
C THR A 177 21.31 10.63 -25.75
N THR A 178 22.32 10.21 -26.50
CA THR A 178 23.61 10.88 -26.70
C THR A 178 23.93 10.67 -28.16
#